data_AF-A0A4V6PTF6-F1
#
_entry.id   AF-A0A4V6PTF6-F1
#
_cell.length_a   1.000
_cell.length_b   1.000
_cell.length_c   1.000
_cell.angle_alpha   90.00
_cell.angle_beta   90.00
_cell.angle_gamma   90.00
#
_symmetry.space_group_name_H-M   'P 1'
#
loop_
_entity.id
_entity.type
_entity.pdbx_description
1 polymer ?
#
loop_
_entity_poly.entity_id
_entity_poly.type
_entity_poly.pdbx_seq_one_letter_code
_entity_poly.pdbx_strand_id
1 'polypeptide(L)'
;MRLYKLYFLLFIGLSLVSFKPIENTTTSIYFASDKEQLETLIRKAYEWIETKKTQDDFEVIANKKGDKYVGLNVKTHNKIVEELKKSNFFAQQFIDNYNKIGLKIGDNLKNNKMEYFVGDLPPYGNDSNPWCDCQDNPEAFWKTLKLNNLKIENNKATFYWTWTEWKETPKYKVTAVKENGIWKIAALDGFNYKSFLGL
;
A
#
# COMPACT_ATOMS: atom_id res chain seq x y z
N MET A 1 -36.61 29.12 -72.65
CA MET A 1 -35.62 28.15 -73.18
C MET A 1 -36.19 26.75 -72.95
N ARG A 2 -36.33 25.95 -74.02
CA ARG A 2 -37.00 24.63 -74.06
C ARG A 2 -36.00 23.48 -73.82
N LEU A 3 -36.56 22.31 -73.46
CA LEU A 3 -36.14 20.91 -73.77
C LEU A 3 -35.52 20.02 -72.67
N TYR A 4 -36.34 19.06 -72.23
CA TYR A 4 -36.15 17.59 -72.11
C TYR A 4 -34.73 16.98 -72.22
N LYS A 5 -34.39 16.03 -71.32
CA LYS A 5 -34.37 14.56 -71.57
C LYS A 5 -33.70 13.75 -70.43
N LEU A 6 -34.24 12.53 -70.26
CA LEU A 6 -33.85 11.35 -69.47
C LEU A 6 -32.41 10.83 -69.73
N TYR A 7 -31.84 10.06 -68.77
CA TYR A 7 -31.07 8.77 -68.86
C TYR A 7 -30.36 8.57 -67.48
N PHE A 8 -30.74 7.65 -66.57
CA PHE A 8 -30.77 6.18 -66.49
C PHE A 8 -29.39 5.48 -66.31
N LEU A 9 -29.23 4.81 -65.14
CA LEU A 9 -28.26 3.76 -64.73
C LEU A 9 -26.77 4.17 -64.59
N LEU A 10 -25.90 3.62 -63.72
CA LEU A 10 -25.72 2.36 -62.97
C LEU A 10 -24.65 2.70 -61.87
N PHE A 11 -24.62 2.17 -60.65
CA PHE A 11 -24.10 0.83 -60.33
C PHE A 11 -24.42 0.43 -58.88
N ILE A 12 -24.89 -0.81 -58.76
CA ILE A 12 -25.05 -1.60 -57.55
C ILE A 12 -23.67 -1.96 -56.98
N GLY A 13 -23.52 -1.85 -55.67
CA GLY A 13 -22.34 -2.32 -54.94
C GLY A 13 -22.59 -2.42 -53.43
N LEU A 14 -23.76 -2.89 -53.00
CA LEU A 14 -23.97 -3.30 -51.61
C LEU A 14 -23.44 -4.72 -51.46
N SER A 15 -22.19 -4.84 -51.01
CA SER A 15 -21.66 -6.08 -50.45
C SER A 15 -22.47 -6.43 -49.20
N LEU A 16 -23.36 -7.42 -49.31
CA LEU A 16 -23.94 -8.10 -48.18
C LEU A 16 -22.84 -8.92 -47.50
N VAL A 17 -22.03 -8.26 -46.67
CA VAL A 17 -21.26 -8.95 -45.64
C VAL A 17 -22.28 -9.44 -44.63
N SER A 18 -22.62 -10.73 -44.72
CA SER A 18 -23.39 -11.43 -43.70
C SER A 18 -22.62 -11.35 -42.39
N PHE A 19 -23.05 -10.45 -41.50
CA PHE A 19 -22.62 -10.48 -40.11
C PHE A 19 -23.21 -11.75 -39.50
N LYS A 20 -22.38 -12.76 -39.27
CA LYS A 20 -22.71 -13.81 -38.32
C LYS A 20 -22.86 -13.13 -36.95
N PRO A 21 -24.01 -13.23 -36.28
CA PRO A 21 -24.11 -12.75 -34.92
C PRO A 21 -23.11 -13.54 -34.08
N ILE A 22 -22.26 -12.81 -33.34
CA ILE A 22 -21.41 -13.39 -32.32
C ILE A 22 -22.33 -14.14 -31.37
N GLU A 23 -22.14 -15.45 -31.27
CA GLU A 23 -22.79 -16.27 -30.23
C GLU A 23 -22.48 -15.62 -28.89
N ASN A 24 -23.54 -15.34 -28.12
CA ASN A 24 -23.46 -14.82 -26.76
C ASN A 24 -22.63 -15.78 -25.91
N THR A 25 -21.32 -15.60 -25.93
CA THR A 25 -20.44 -16.11 -24.90
C THR A 25 -20.78 -15.27 -23.69
N THR A 26 -21.60 -15.80 -22.79
CA THR A 26 -21.73 -15.29 -21.44
C THR A 26 -20.37 -15.46 -20.77
N THR A 27 -19.44 -14.54 -21.04
CA THR A 27 -18.28 -14.30 -20.21
C THR A 27 -18.81 -13.84 -18.87
N SER A 28 -19.01 -14.77 -17.94
CA SER A 28 -19.24 -14.42 -16.55
C SER A 28 -17.98 -13.70 -16.08
N ILE A 29 -18.06 -12.38 -15.95
CA ILE A 29 -16.96 -11.59 -15.42
C ILE A 29 -16.81 -12.00 -13.96
N TYR A 30 -15.76 -12.78 -13.66
CA TYR A 30 -15.44 -13.17 -12.29
C TYR A 30 -14.82 -11.95 -11.59
N PHE A 31 -15.58 -11.33 -10.70
CA PHE A 31 -15.06 -10.33 -9.79
C PHE A 31 -14.57 -11.03 -8.53
N ALA A 32 -13.29 -10.84 -8.20
CA ALA A 32 -12.75 -11.32 -6.93
C ALA A 32 -13.57 -10.73 -5.76
N SER A 33 -13.89 -11.57 -4.79
CA SER A 33 -14.51 -11.14 -3.54
C SER A 33 -13.62 -10.13 -2.80
N ASP A 34 -14.21 -9.30 -1.94
CA ASP A 34 -13.44 -8.35 -1.15
C ASP A 34 -12.38 -9.05 -0.28
N LYS A 35 -12.67 -10.26 0.21
CA LYS A 35 -11.69 -11.06 0.95
C LYS A 35 -10.49 -11.42 0.08
N GLU A 36 -10.70 -11.93 -1.13
CA GLU A 36 -9.61 -12.28 -2.06
C GLU A 36 -8.79 -11.04 -2.47
N GLN A 37 -9.46 -9.89 -2.67
CA GLN A 37 -8.78 -8.63 -2.96
C GLN A 37 -7.92 -8.16 -1.78
N LEU A 38 -8.42 -8.26 -0.55
CA LEU A 38 -7.68 -7.89 0.67
C LEU A 38 -6.52 -8.85 0.95
N GLU A 39 -6.70 -10.15 0.77
CA GLU A 39 -5.62 -11.14 0.86
C GLU A 39 -4.53 -10.82 -0.17
N THR A 40 -4.93 -10.55 -1.41
CA THR A 40 -4.00 -10.15 -2.48
C THR A 40 -3.27 -8.86 -2.14
N LEU A 41 -3.97 -7.85 -1.62
CA LEU A 41 -3.40 -6.58 -1.20
C LEU A 41 -2.29 -6.79 -0.17
N ILE A 42 -2.58 -7.53 0.90
CA ILE A 42 -1.63 -7.74 2.00
C ILE A 42 -0.42 -8.52 1.51
N ARG A 43 -0.62 -9.63 0.78
CA ARG A 43 0.50 -10.43 0.28
C ARG A 43 1.41 -9.64 -0.66
N LYS A 44 0.84 -8.84 -1.57
CA LYS A 44 1.63 -7.99 -2.48
C LYS A 44 2.30 -6.83 -1.77
N ALA A 45 1.65 -6.23 -0.77
CA ALA A 45 2.24 -5.16 0.02
C ALA A 45 3.48 -5.65 0.79
N TYR A 46 3.39 -6.80 1.48
CA TYR A 46 4.53 -7.37 2.19
C TYR A 46 5.60 -7.92 1.24
N GLU A 47 5.24 -8.52 0.10
CA GLU A 47 6.22 -8.86 -0.94
C GLU A 47 7.01 -7.63 -1.38
N TRP A 48 6.32 -6.50 -1.61
CA TRP A 48 6.97 -5.26 -2.01
C TRP A 48 7.86 -4.68 -0.90
N ILE A 49 7.41 -4.72 0.37
CA ILE A 49 8.22 -4.29 1.52
C ILE A 49 9.53 -5.09 1.58
N GLU A 50 9.45 -6.42 1.45
CA GLU A 50 10.61 -7.29 1.63
C GLU A 50 11.55 -7.32 0.43
N THR A 51 11.03 -7.10 -0.79
CA THR A 51 11.82 -7.32 -2.02
C THR A 51 12.11 -6.06 -2.83
N LYS A 52 11.42 -4.94 -2.57
CA LYS A 52 11.47 -3.74 -3.43
C LYS A 52 11.63 -2.42 -2.69
N LYS A 53 11.28 -2.32 -1.41
CA LYS A 53 11.52 -1.09 -0.61
C LYS A 53 13.03 -0.88 -0.49
N THR A 54 13.50 0.32 -0.83
CA THR A 54 14.95 0.55 -1.01
C THR A 54 15.63 1.29 0.12
N GLN A 55 14.86 1.82 1.08
CA GLN A 55 15.38 2.67 2.15
C GLN A 55 14.84 2.23 3.51
N ASP A 56 15.61 2.46 4.56
CA ASP A 56 15.20 2.19 5.95
C ASP A 56 14.21 3.24 6.46
N ASP A 57 13.27 2.81 7.31
CA ASP A 57 12.27 3.71 7.87
C ASP A 57 12.91 4.70 8.85
N PHE A 58 12.54 5.97 8.73
CA PHE A 58 12.90 7.04 9.67
C PHE A 58 14.41 7.21 9.93
N GLU A 59 15.24 7.06 8.89
CA GLU A 59 16.69 7.29 8.99
C GLU A 59 17.03 8.65 9.65
N VAL A 60 17.89 8.62 10.67
CA VAL A 60 18.33 9.80 11.43
C VAL A 60 19.77 10.18 11.13
N ILE A 61 20.11 11.46 11.29
CA ILE A 61 21.44 12.02 10.99
C ILE A 61 22.16 12.34 12.30
N ALA A 62 23.40 11.85 12.42
CA ALA A 62 24.28 12.14 13.54
C ALA A 62 24.86 13.57 13.47
N ASN A 63 25.18 14.15 14.63
CA ASN A 63 25.92 15.40 14.71
C ASN A 63 27.37 15.23 14.20
N LYS A 64 28.12 16.33 14.12
CA LYS A 64 29.52 16.32 13.65
C LYS A 64 30.47 15.49 14.52
N LYS A 65 30.15 15.31 15.81
CA LYS A 65 30.96 14.51 16.74
C LYS A 65 30.70 13.01 16.58
N GLY A 66 29.57 12.65 15.96
CA GLY A 66 29.17 11.26 15.74
C GLY A 66 28.66 10.55 16.98
N ASP A 67 28.30 11.29 18.05
CA ASP A 67 27.85 10.70 19.32
C ASP A 67 26.34 10.77 19.55
N LYS A 68 25.63 11.67 18.86
CA LYS A 68 24.18 11.86 18.98
C LYS A 68 23.51 12.06 17.64
N TYR A 69 22.30 11.53 17.48
CA TYR A 69 21.40 11.88 16.40
C TYR A 69 20.69 13.21 16.67
N VAL A 70 20.59 14.06 15.65
CA VAL A 70 20.11 15.45 15.80
C VAL A 70 18.98 15.82 14.84
N GLY A 71 18.52 14.87 14.03
CA GLY A 71 17.40 15.10 13.12
C GLY A 71 17.13 13.93 12.20
N LEU A 72 16.01 14.02 11.47
CA LEU A 72 15.63 13.09 10.43
C LEU A 72 16.39 13.38 9.13
N ASN A 73 16.82 12.34 8.42
CA ASN A 73 17.23 12.45 7.02
C ASN A 73 16.01 12.69 6.13
N VAL A 74 15.58 13.96 6.02
CA VAL A 74 14.40 14.36 5.25
C VAL A 74 14.48 13.95 3.78
N LYS A 75 15.68 13.89 3.20
CA LYS A 75 15.87 13.46 1.81
C LYS A 75 15.51 11.98 1.64
N THR A 76 16.01 11.11 2.51
CA THR A 76 15.65 9.67 2.50
C THR A 76 14.18 9.48 2.83
N HIS A 77 13.67 10.16 3.86
CA HIS A 77 12.27 10.08 4.27
C HIS A 77 11.31 10.44 3.13
N ASN A 78 11.57 11.52 2.41
CA ASN A 78 10.73 11.91 1.26
C ASN A 78 10.76 10.87 0.14
N LYS A 79 11.89 10.18 -0.09
CA LYS A 79 11.93 9.09 -1.06
C LYS A 79 11.03 7.93 -0.66
N ILE A 80 11.03 7.54 0.62
CA ILE A 80 10.16 6.46 1.11
C ILE A 80 8.70 6.85 0.99
N VAL A 81 8.34 8.07 1.38
CA VAL A 81 6.97 8.59 1.20
C VAL A 81 6.53 8.49 -0.27
N GLU A 82 7.40 8.82 -1.22
CA GLU A 82 7.09 8.68 -2.65
C GLU A 82 7.04 7.22 -3.11
N GLU A 83 7.90 6.34 -2.59
CA GLU A 83 7.84 4.90 -2.85
C GLU A 83 6.52 4.28 -2.36
N LEU A 84 6.10 4.62 -1.13
CA LEU A 84 4.83 4.18 -0.56
C LEU A 84 3.65 4.66 -1.41
N LYS A 85 3.65 5.91 -1.87
CA LYS A 85 2.62 6.43 -2.79
C LYS A 85 2.60 5.69 -4.12
N LYS A 86 3.77 5.51 -4.75
CA LYS A 86 3.89 4.84 -6.07
C LYS A 86 3.56 3.36 -6.02
N SER A 87 3.71 2.71 -4.86
CA SER A 87 3.33 1.31 -4.67
C SER A 87 1.82 1.07 -4.87
N ASN A 88 1.00 2.10 -4.65
CA ASN A 88 -0.46 2.07 -4.70
C ASN A 88 -1.11 1.08 -3.71
N PHE A 89 -0.35 0.52 -2.75
CA PHE A 89 -0.89 -0.34 -1.69
C PHE A 89 -1.48 0.45 -0.52
N PHE A 90 -1.03 1.68 -0.32
CA PHE A 90 -1.35 2.48 0.85
C PHE A 90 -2.32 3.61 0.51
N ALA A 91 -3.32 3.78 1.36
CA ALA A 91 -4.28 4.88 1.29
C ALA A 91 -3.59 6.19 1.71
N GLN A 92 -4.13 7.33 1.27
CA GLN A 92 -3.52 8.64 1.57
C GLN A 92 -3.36 8.86 3.08
N GLN A 93 -4.33 8.45 3.88
CA GLN A 93 -4.27 8.55 5.35
C GLN A 93 -3.09 7.78 5.98
N PHE A 94 -2.68 6.64 5.41
CA PHE A 94 -1.51 5.90 5.90
C PHE A 94 -0.24 6.70 5.60
N ILE A 95 -0.13 7.20 4.37
CA ILE A 95 0.99 8.02 3.92
C ILE A 95 1.14 9.29 4.78
N ASP A 96 0.03 9.96 5.07
CA ASP A 96 0.01 11.16 5.90
C ASP A 96 0.47 10.86 7.33
N ASN A 97 -0.01 9.76 7.91
CA ASN A 97 0.39 9.32 9.24
C ASN A 97 1.88 8.93 9.29
N TYR A 98 2.35 8.14 8.33
CA TYR A 98 3.77 7.78 8.20
C TYR A 98 4.65 9.04 8.10
N ASN A 99 4.27 9.99 7.24
CA ASN A 99 5.00 11.24 7.09
C ASN A 99 5.00 12.06 8.38
N LYS A 100 3.85 12.12 9.07
CA LYS A 100 3.70 12.82 10.35
C LYS A 100 4.59 12.22 11.44
N ILE A 101 4.74 10.90 11.49
CA ILE A 101 5.65 10.21 12.43
C ILE A 101 7.09 10.66 12.18
N GLY A 102 7.59 10.50 10.95
CA GLY A 102 8.97 10.84 10.61
C GLY A 102 9.31 12.31 10.89
N LEU A 103 8.44 13.23 10.45
CA LEU A 103 8.63 14.66 10.72
C LEU A 103 8.62 14.98 12.22
N LYS A 104 7.81 14.25 13.02
CA LYS A 104 7.78 14.46 14.47
C LYS A 104 9.04 13.94 15.16
N ILE A 105 9.59 12.81 14.72
CA ILE A 105 10.90 12.32 15.18
C ILE A 105 11.97 13.37 14.92
N GLY A 106 12.04 13.87 13.68
CA GLY A 106 12.99 14.93 13.30
C GLY A 106 12.85 16.20 14.13
N ASP A 107 11.60 16.66 14.36
CA ASP A 107 11.31 17.83 15.22
C ASP A 107 11.74 17.60 16.68
N ASN A 108 11.50 16.41 17.22
CA ASN A 108 11.86 16.09 18.60
C ASN A 108 13.37 16.05 18.79
N LEU A 109 14.12 15.41 17.86
CA LEU A 109 15.58 15.38 17.89
C LEU A 109 16.18 16.78 17.74
N LYS A 110 15.71 17.56 16.75
CA LYS A 110 16.23 18.91 16.47
C LYS A 110 16.05 19.87 17.65
N ASN A 111 14.95 19.73 18.40
CA ASN A 111 14.62 20.60 19.53
C ASN A 111 14.97 20.00 20.89
N ASN A 112 15.78 18.94 20.95
CA ASN A 112 16.19 18.26 22.19
C ASN A 112 15.00 17.79 23.07
N LYS A 113 13.85 17.45 22.46
CA LYS A 113 12.70 16.85 23.15
C LYS A 113 12.82 15.32 23.26
N MET A 114 13.83 14.76 22.63
CA MET A 114 14.15 13.34 22.58
C MET A 114 15.67 13.24 22.45
N GLU A 115 16.29 12.44 23.32
CA GLU A 115 17.72 12.13 23.25
C GLU A 115 17.91 10.78 22.59
N TYR A 116 18.82 10.71 21.61
CA TYR A 116 19.13 9.48 20.89
C TYR A 116 20.63 9.44 20.56
N PHE A 117 21.37 8.52 21.20
CA PHE A 117 22.81 8.35 20.97
C PHE A 117 23.10 7.39 19.82
N VAL A 118 24.24 7.61 19.17
CA VAL A 118 24.71 6.72 18.10
C VAL A 118 25.08 5.36 18.69
N GLY A 119 24.47 4.30 18.16
CA GLY A 119 24.64 2.92 18.63
C GLY A 119 23.52 2.42 19.55
N ASP A 120 22.68 3.32 20.07
CA ASP A 120 21.51 2.93 20.86
C ASP A 120 20.35 2.48 19.96
N LEU A 121 19.38 1.79 20.57
CA LEU A 121 18.08 1.58 19.95
C LEU A 121 17.32 2.91 19.88
N PRO A 122 16.48 3.12 18.85
CA PRO A 122 15.65 4.31 18.76
C PRO A 122 14.77 4.47 20.01
N PRO A 123 14.64 5.68 20.58
CA PRO A 123 13.76 5.96 21.73
C PRO A 123 12.29 6.10 21.29
N TYR A 124 11.90 5.43 20.21
CA TYR A 124 10.59 5.41 19.58
C TYR A 124 10.39 4.05 18.91
N GLY A 125 9.14 3.71 18.59
CA GLY A 125 8.76 2.36 18.23
C GLY A 125 8.68 1.47 19.47
N ASN A 126 8.87 0.17 19.29
CA ASN A 126 8.75 -0.84 20.34
C ASN A 126 9.82 -1.93 20.20
N ASP A 127 11.03 -1.52 19.80
CA ASP A 127 12.19 -2.37 19.53
C ASP A 127 11.96 -3.47 18.49
N SER A 128 10.81 -3.48 17.80
CA SER A 128 10.41 -4.48 16.82
C SER A 128 10.23 -3.83 15.44
N ASN A 129 10.25 -4.65 14.38
CA ASN A 129 9.97 -4.15 13.03
C ASN A 129 8.50 -3.68 12.98
N PRO A 130 8.24 -2.38 12.70
CA PRO A 130 6.90 -1.82 12.78
C PRO A 130 5.97 -2.36 11.69
N TRP A 131 6.48 -2.97 10.62
CA TRP A 131 5.65 -3.56 9.57
C TRP A 131 4.95 -4.84 10.01
N CYS A 132 5.52 -5.58 10.96
CA CYS A 132 5.00 -6.89 11.41
C CYS A 132 4.80 -7.00 12.92
N ASP A 133 5.27 -5.99 13.68
CA ASP A 133 5.42 -6.06 15.13
C ASP A 133 6.20 -7.31 15.55
N CYS A 134 7.36 -7.50 14.90
CA CYS A 134 8.15 -8.72 15.03
C CYS A 134 9.66 -8.46 15.08
N GLN A 135 10.39 -9.34 15.78
CA GLN A 135 11.86 -9.35 15.82
C GLN A 135 12.46 -10.12 14.63
N ASP A 136 11.76 -11.19 14.23
CA ASP A 136 12.14 -12.09 13.14
C ASP A 136 10.88 -12.53 12.41
N ASN A 137 11.00 -13.04 11.19
CA ASN A 137 9.89 -13.50 10.37
C ASN A 137 10.24 -14.79 9.60
N PRO A 138 9.24 -15.62 9.25
CA PRO A 138 9.46 -16.77 8.36
C PRO A 138 9.93 -16.31 6.98
N GLU A 139 10.81 -17.07 6.33
CA GLU A 139 11.23 -16.79 4.97
C GLU A 139 10.01 -16.72 4.02
N ALA A 140 9.95 -15.68 3.19
CA ALA A 140 8.88 -15.47 2.22
C ALA A 140 7.45 -15.53 2.80
N PHE A 141 7.28 -15.15 4.07
CA PHE A 141 6.01 -15.22 4.81
C PHE A 141 4.82 -14.55 4.08
N TRP A 142 5.08 -13.54 3.26
CA TRP A 142 4.05 -12.86 2.46
C TRP A 142 3.31 -13.79 1.51
N LYS A 143 3.88 -14.96 1.16
CA LYS A 143 3.22 -15.97 0.30
C LYS A 143 2.12 -16.73 1.01
N THR A 144 2.10 -16.72 2.33
CA THR A 144 1.23 -17.60 3.12
C THR A 144 0.37 -16.86 4.13
N LEU A 145 0.57 -15.56 4.31
CA LEU A 145 -0.28 -14.68 5.13
C LEU A 145 -1.77 -14.98 4.99
N LYS A 146 -2.44 -15.14 6.12
CA LYS A 146 -3.90 -15.33 6.20
C LYS A 146 -4.54 -14.18 6.96
N LEU A 147 -5.72 -13.77 6.50
CA LEU A 147 -6.54 -12.80 7.20
C LEU A 147 -7.46 -13.50 8.20
N ASN A 148 -7.49 -12.97 9.41
CA ASN A 148 -8.30 -13.45 10.52
C ASN A 148 -9.23 -12.35 11.01
N ASN A 149 -10.41 -12.75 11.50
CA ASN A 149 -11.42 -11.84 12.05
C ASN A 149 -11.78 -10.68 11.10
N LEU A 150 -11.85 -10.98 9.80
CA LEU A 150 -12.17 -9.99 8.78
C LEU A 150 -13.60 -9.47 8.98
N LYS A 151 -13.69 -8.15 9.19
CA LYS A 151 -14.95 -7.40 9.23
C LYS A 151 -14.91 -6.38 8.12
N ILE A 152 -15.94 -6.39 7.27
CA ILE A 152 -16.11 -5.43 6.17
C ILE A 152 -17.41 -4.70 6.41
N GLU A 153 -17.32 -3.38 6.49
CA GLU A 153 -18.47 -2.49 6.66
C GLU A 153 -18.32 -1.36 5.63
N ASN A 154 -19.17 -1.39 4.60
CA ASN A 154 -19.08 -0.51 3.44
C ASN A 154 -17.68 -0.58 2.78
N ASN A 155 -17.02 0.57 2.62
CA ASN A 155 -15.70 0.71 2.02
C ASN A 155 -14.56 0.66 3.05
N LYS A 156 -14.78 0.01 4.20
CA LYS A 156 -13.78 -0.17 5.25
C LYS A 156 -13.70 -1.62 5.67
N ALA A 157 -12.48 -2.12 5.85
CA ALA A 157 -12.21 -3.44 6.39
C ALA A 157 -11.27 -3.35 7.58
N THR A 158 -11.51 -4.17 8.59
CA THR A 158 -10.58 -4.38 9.71
C THR A 158 -10.35 -5.86 9.89
N PHE A 159 -9.10 -6.27 10.05
CA PHE A 159 -8.72 -7.65 10.21
C PHE A 159 -7.36 -7.74 10.91
N TYR A 160 -6.99 -8.95 11.29
CA TYR A 160 -5.62 -9.29 11.65
C TYR A 160 -5.03 -10.13 10.53
N TRP A 161 -3.72 -10.07 10.32
CA TRP A 161 -3.05 -11.10 9.54
C TRP A 161 -2.14 -11.94 10.44
N THR A 162 -1.90 -13.20 10.04
CA THR A 162 -0.97 -14.10 10.72
C THR A 162 -0.08 -14.83 9.72
N TRP A 163 1.14 -15.20 10.14
CA TRP A 163 1.92 -16.23 9.46
C TRP A 163 1.22 -17.59 9.59
N THR A 164 1.55 -18.54 8.72
CA THR A 164 0.97 -19.89 8.79
C THR A 164 1.97 -20.94 9.24
N GLU A 165 3.25 -20.60 9.15
CA GLU A 165 4.39 -21.45 9.43
C GLU A 165 4.62 -21.57 10.94
N TRP A 166 4.34 -20.52 11.70
CA TRP A 166 4.61 -20.45 13.14
C TRP A 166 3.32 -20.57 13.94
N LYS A 167 3.40 -21.26 15.10
CA LYS A 167 2.26 -21.47 16.00
C LYS A 167 1.87 -20.18 16.73
N GLU A 168 2.87 -19.42 17.15
CA GLU A 168 2.68 -18.08 17.68
C GLU A 168 2.75 -17.11 16.52
N THR A 169 1.66 -16.37 16.31
CA THR A 169 1.54 -15.44 15.19
C THR A 169 1.22 -14.07 15.74
N PRO A 170 1.93 -13.02 15.27
CA PRO A 170 1.60 -11.67 15.68
C PRO A 170 0.14 -11.40 15.31
N LYS A 171 -0.65 -10.91 16.27
CA LYS A 171 -2.00 -10.40 16.00
C LYS A 171 -1.85 -8.98 15.48
N TYR A 172 -1.32 -8.86 14.26
CA TYR A 172 -1.05 -7.56 13.67
C TYR A 172 -2.32 -7.01 13.02
N LYS A 173 -2.94 -5.98 13.63
CA LYS A 173 -4.18 -5.43 13.10
C LYS A 173 -3.90 -4.52 11.92
N VAL A 174 -4.80 -4.62 10.95
CA VAL A 174 -4.83 -3.79 9.76
C VAL A 174 -6.20 -3.18 9.60
N THR A 175 -6.21 -1.92 9.21
CA THR A 175 -7.39 -1.28 8.61
C THR A 175 -7.10 -1.05 7.14
N ALA A 176 -8.05 -1.41 6.28
CA ALA A 176 -8.04 -1.08 4.86
C ALA A 176 -9.28 -0.27 4.49
N VAL A 177 -9.15 0.58 3.48
CA VAL A 177 -10.27 1.34 2.90
C VAL A 177 -10.30 1.16 1.39
N LYS A 178 -11.48 1.24 0.81
CA LYS A 178 -11.67 1.17 -0.64
C LYS A 178 -11.70 2.59 -1.21
N GLU A 179 -10.64 2.99 -1.91
CA GLU A 179 -10.52 4.26 -2.63
C GLU A 179 -10.76 3.99 -4.12
N ASN A 180 -11.76 4.63 -4.73
CA ASN A 180 -12.08 4.47 -6.16
C ASN A 180 -12.22 3.00 -6.60
N GLY A 181 -12.84 2.16 -5.75
CA GLY A 181 -13.04 0.74 -6.03
C GLY A 181 -11.87 -0.17 -5.69
N ILE A 182 -10.73 0.36 -5.23
CA ILE A 182 -9.50 -0.39 -4.93
C ILE A 182 -9.24 -0.38 -3.43
N TRP A 183 -9.08 -1.57 -2.83
CA TRP A 183 -8.67 -1.68 -1.43
C TRP A 183 -7.21 -1.23 -1.23
N LYS A 184 -7.00 -0.44 -0.17
CA LYS A 184 -5.68 0.06 0.23
C LYS A 184 -5.53 0.04 1.75
N ILE A 185 -4.29 -0.14 2.21
CA ILE A 185 -3.93 -0.14 3.62
C ILE A 185 -4.05 1.28 4.17
N ALA A 186 -4.90 1.44 5.18
CA ALA A 186 -5.21 2.70 5.85
C ALA A 186 -4.44 2.88 7.16
N ALA A 187 -4.26 1.80 7.90
CA ALA A 187 -3.56 1.80 9.17
C ALA A 187 -2.98 0.42 9.45
N LEU A 188 -1.83 0.43 10.10
CA LEU A 188 -1.08 -0.73 10.57
C LEU A 188 -0.71 -0.47 12.03
N ASP A 189 -0.85 -1.48 12.91
CA ASP A 189 -0.66 -1.30 14.36
C ASP A 189 0.71 -0.74 14.72
N GLY A 190 1.78 -1.26 14.09
CA GLY A 190 3.15 -0.81 14.33
C GLY A 190 3.45 0.60 13.80
N PHE A 191 2.48 1.28 13.18
CA PHE A 191 2.59 2.70 12.78
C PHE A 191 1.56 3.59 13.48
N ASN A 192 1.00 3.17 14.62
CA ASN A 192 0.12 4.05 15.39
C ASN A 192 0.90 5.25 15.95
N TYR A 193 0.50 6.47 15.59
CA TYR A 193 1.24 7.69 15.94
C TYR A 193 1.59 7.84 17.43
N LYS A 194 0.66 7.52 18.33
CA LYS A 194 0.87 7.72 19.77
C LYS A 194 1.82 6.68 20.34
N SER A 195 1.52 5.40 20.12
CA SER A 195 2.36 4.32 20.64
C SER A 195 3.74 4.33 19.99
N PHE A 196 3.85 4.68 18.71
CA PHE A 196 5.14 4.79 18.03
C PHE A 196 6.03 5.88 18.64
N LEU A 197 5.46 6.99 19.08
CA LEU A 197 6.22 8.12 19.63
C LEU A 197 6.29 8.12 21.17
N GLY A 198 5.72 7.13 21.84
CA GLY A 198 5.64 7.09 23.31
C GLY A 198 4.83 8.25 23.92
N LEU A 199 3.76 8.69 23.24
CA LEU A 199 2.91 9.85 23.62
C LEU A 199 1.61 9.46 24.32
#